data_AF-A0A7S2XX81-F1
#
_entry.id   AF-A0A7S2XX81-F1
#
_cell.length_a   1.000
_cell.length_b   1.000
_cell.length_c   1.000
_cell.angle_alpha   90.00
_cell.angle_beta   90.00
_cell.angle_gamma   90.00
#
_symmetry.space_group_name_H-M   'P 1'
#
loop_
_entity.id
_entity.type
_entity.pdbx_description
1 polymer ?
#
loop_
_entity_poly.entity_id
_entity_poly.type
_entity_poly.pdbx_seq_one_letter_code
_entity_poly.pdbx_strand_id
1 'polypeptide(L)'
;TQVFDGQGQPQRPQRVIILEEDLEIAPDFFEFFGALASALDTDETLLAVSAWNDNGMESNVKDPEMLYRSDFFPGLGWMMPRRLWEEFGPKWPRGYWDDWIREPPQRKGRETIRPEICRTFHFGEHGTSNAQYSSYLRNIKLNDRHIPFSHLDLSYVLNGEAYRHDFLRKVLAAKLIKPQALIVGKGFNQGEEVQITYAGIAEFARIAKQLKIMDNEKAGIPRTAYKGVVPFWYQGTRVYLR
;
A
#
# COMPACT_ATOMS: atom_id res chain seq x y z
N THR A 1 -7.70 27.91 -0.96
CA THR A 1 -8.74 27.60 -1.97
C THR A 1 -10.00 27.19 -1.24
N GLN A 2 -11.06 28.01 -1.26
CA GLN A 2 -12.34 27.64 -0.66
C GLN A 2 -13.09 26.76 -1.67
N VAL A 3 -13.58 25.60 -1.21
CA VAL A 3 -14.44 24.72 -2.01
C VAL A 3 -15.87 25.17 -1.73
N PHE A 4 -16.53 25.77 -2.72
CA PHE A 4 -17.89 26.28 -2.57
C PHE A 4 -18.90 25.22 -3.02
N ASP A 5 -20.02 25.09 -2.32
CA ASP A 5 -21.12 24.17 -2.58
C ASP A 5 -22.10 24.63 -3.67
N GLY A 6 -21.67 25.57 -4.52
CA GLY A 6 -22.56 26.26 -5.46
C GLY A 6 -23.52 27.27 -4.81
N GLN A 7 -23.54 27.39 -3.47
CA GLN A 7 -24.34 28.38 -2.72
C GLN A 7 -23.48 29.45 -2.03
N GLY A 8 -22.17 29.46 -2.29
CA GLY A 8 -21.24 30.45 -1.75
C GLY A 8 -20.90 30.26 -0.28
N GLN A 9 -21.31 29.15 0.35
CA GLN A 9 -20.89 28.83 1.70
C GLN A 9 -19.50 28.19 1.68
N PRO A 10 -18.57 28.61 2.56
CA PRO A 10 -17.26 27.97 2.67
C PRO A 10 -17.45 26.57 3.23
N GLN A 11 -17.49 25.56 2.36
CA GLN A 11 -17.44 24.18 2.79
C GLN A 11 -15.99 23.77 2.99
N ARG A 12 -15.72 23.23 4.17
CA ARG A 12 -14.45 22.54 4.38
C ARG A 12 -14.52 21.22 3.59
N PRO A 13 -13.46 20.81 2.89
CA PRO A 13 -13.42 19.50 2.24
C PRO A 13 -13.41 18.40 3.32
N GLN A 14 -14.16 17.32 3.13
CA GLN A 14 -14.15 16.17 4.07
C GLN A 14 -12.89 15.31 3.88
N ARG A 15 -12.32 15.34 2.69
CA ARG A 15 -11.13 14.58 2.30
C ARG A 15 -10.31 15.39 1.31
N VAL A 16 -9.03 15.07 1.24
CA VAL A 16 -8.13 15.61 0.21
C VAL A 16 -7.35 14.47 -0.41
N ILE A 17 -7.16 14.52 -1.73
CA ILE A 17 -6.19 13.68 -2.43
C ILE A 17 -4.92 14.51 -2.57
N ILE A 18 -3.79 13.96 -2.16
CA ILE A 18 -2.48 14.60 -2.16
C ILE A 18 -1.64 13.91 -3.24
N LEU A 19 -1.16 14.70 -4.19
CA LEU A 19 -0.30 14.29 -5.30
C LEU A 19 0.96 15.15 -5.29
N GLU A 20 2.10 14.49 -5.49
CA GLU A 20 3.37 15.17 -5.77
C GLU A 20 3.44 15.50 -7.26
N GLU A 21 4.27 16.47 -7.64
CA GLU A 21 4.33 17.00 -9.01
C GLU A 21 4.95 16.02 -10.02
N ASP A 22 5.65 14.99 -9.53
CA ASP A 22 6.36 13.99 -10.29
C ASP A 22 5.64 12.63 -10.36
N LEU A 23 4.31 12.67 -10.19
CA LEU A 23 3.42 11.52 -10.31
C LEU A 23 2.54 11.58 -11.57
N GLU A 24 2.59 10.51 -12.35
CA GLU A 24 1.59 10.19 -13.37
C GLU A 24 0.46 9.38 -12.73
N ILE A 25 -0.79 9.58 -13.16
CA ILE A 25 -1.98 8.88 -12.62
C ILE A 25 -2.57 7.90 -13.63
N ALA A 26 -3.09 6.78 -13.13
CA ALA A 26 -3.76 5.76 -13.94
C ALA A 26 -5.14 6.22 -14.46
N PRO A 27 -5.68 5.60 -15.53
CA PRO A 27 -7.00 5.93 -16.07
C PRO A 27 -8.17 5.78 -15.08
N ASP A 28 -8.02 4.91 -14.07
CA ASP A 28 -9.02 4.66 -13.01
C ASP A 28 -8.70 5.38 -11.68
N PHE A 29 -7.76 6.32 -11.65
CA PHE A 29 -7.30 6.97 -10.41
C PHE A 29 -8.46 7.56 -9.57
N PHE A 30 -9.36 8.33 -10.20
CA PHE A 30 -10.49 8.93 -9.51
C PHE A 30 -11.61 7.92 -9.19
N GLU A 31 -11.79 6.90 -10.02
CA GLU A 31 -12.72 5.80 -9.76
C GLU A 31 -12.30 5.00 -8.53
N PHE A 32 -11.00 4.69 -8.42
CA PHE A 32 -10.38 4.04 -7.26
C PHE A 32 -10.60 4.84 -5.97
N PHE A 33 -10.28 6.15 -5.96
CA PHE A 33 -10.51 6.97 -4.77
C PHE A 33 -11.99 7.20 -4.47
N GLY A 34 -12.82 7.37 -5.51
CA GLY A 34 -14.27 7.56 -5.35
C GLY A 34 -14.92 6.37 -4.64
N ALA A 35 -14.59 5.14 -5.07
CA ALA A 35 -15.12 3.91 -4.49
C ALA A 35 -14.71 3.68 -3.03
N LEU A 36 -13.55 4.21 -2.60
CA LEU A 36 -13.01 4.05 -1.25
C LEU A 36 -13.22 5.27 -0.34
N ALA A 37 -13.84 6.34 -0.85
CA ALA A 37 -13.97 7.60 -0.12
C ALA A 37 -14.79 7.44 1.17
N SER A 38 -15.97 6.82 1.10
CA SER A 38 -16.85 6.64 2.25
C SER A 38 -16.17 5.87 3.39
N ALA A 39 -15.30 4.90 3.06
CA ALA A 39 -14.56 4.11 4.03
C ALA A 39 -13.71 4.96 4.98
N LEU A 40 -13.06 6.02 4.47
CA LEU A 40 -12.25 6.91 5.30
C LEU A 40 -13.08 7.72 6.31
N ASP A 41 -14.37 7.91 6.07
CA ASP A 41 -15.23 8.64 7.02
C ASP A 41 -15.75 7.72 8.13
N THR A 42 -16.05 6.46 7.80
CA THR A 42 -16.73 5.53 8.70
C THR A 42 -15.79 4.56 9.42
N ASP A 43 -14.65 4.21 8.82
CA ASP A 43 -13.66 3.31 9.41
C ASP A 43 -12.51 4.11 10.05
N GLU A 44 -12.59 4.33 11.37
CA GLU A 44 -11.54 5.03 12.13
C GLU A 44 -10.23 4.24 12.20
N THR A 45 -10.24 2.95 11.85
CA THR A 45 -9.01 2.14 11.74
C THR A 45 -8.22 2.49 10.48
N LEU A 46 -8.77 3.27 9.54
CA LEU A 46 -8.07 3.74 8.36
C LEU A 46 -7.33 5.07 8.57
N LEU A 47 -6.05 5.03 8.22
CA LEU A 47 -5.16 6.18 8.08
C LEU A 47 -5.37 6.84 6.72
N ALA A 48 -5.33 6.07 5.63
CA ALA A 48 -5.39 6.62 4.28
C ALA A 48 -5.88 5.57 3.28
N VAL A 49 -6.18 6.04 2.07
CA VAL A 49 -6.13 5.22 0.86
C VAL A 49 -4.91 5.70 0.07
N SER A 50 -4.05 4.81 -0.39
CA SER A 50 -2.90 5.14 -1.23
C SER A 50 -3.03 4.43 -2.58
N ALA A 51 -2.67 5.14 -3.65
CA ALA A 51 -2.57 4.62 -5.01
C ALA A 51 -1.30 3.79 -5.23
N TRP A 52 -0.43 3.66 -4.22
CA TRP A 52 0.91 3.11 -4.37
C TRP A 52 1.09 1.75 -3.69
N ASN A 53 1.81 0.87 -4.36
CA ASN A 53 2.34 -0.38 -3.83
C ASN A 53 3.87 -0.34 -3.93
N ASP A 54 4.58 -0.25 -2.80
CA ASP A 54 6.05 -0.23 -2.79
C ASP A 54 6.69 -1.49 -3.39
N ASN A 55 5.97 -2.60 -3.50
CA ASN A 55 6.42 -3.82 -4.18
C ASN A 55 5.68 -4.05 -5.51
N GLY A 56 5.15 -2.98 -6.10
CA GLY A 56 4.24 -3.00 -7.26
C GLY A 56 4.91 -3.18 -8.62
N MET A 57 6.06 -3.84 -8.69
CA MET A 57 6.75 -4.07 -9.96
C MET A 57 5.96 -5.05 -10.83
N GLU A 58 6.07 -4.95 -12.16
CA GLU A 58 5.37 -5.82 -13.13
C GLU A 58 5.49 -7.31 -12.79
N SER A 59 6.67 -7.76 -12.36
CA SER A 59 6.94 -9.15 -11.96
C SER A 59 6.31 -9.59 -10.63
N ASN A 60 5.79 -8.64 -9.84
CA ASN A 60 5.35 -8.83 -8.46
C ASN A 60 3.86 -8.57 -8.24
N VAL A 61 3.14 -8.26 -9.31
CA VAL A 61 1.70 -7.95 -9.32
C VAL A 61 0.99 -8.77 -10.39
N LYS A 62 -0.33 -8.94 -10.27
CA LYS A 62 -1.11 -9.73 -11.22
C LYS A 62 -2.50 -9.17 -11.46
N ASP A 63 -3.22 -8.85 -10.39
CA ASP A 63 -4.65 -8.52 -10.43
C ASP A 63 -4.87 -7.01 -10.27
N PRO A 64 -5.38 -6.29 -11.29
CA PRO A 64 -5.66 -4.87 -11.17
C PRO A 64 -6.79 -4.56 -10.19
N GLU A 65 -7.72 -5.48 -9.92
CA GLU A 65 -8.87 -5.26 -9.04
C GLU A 65 -8.51 -5.46 -7.56
N MET A 66 -7.45 -6.21 -7.28
CA MET A 66 -7.09 -6.60 -5.92
C MET A 66 -6.59 -5.43 -5.07
N LEU A 67 -7.27 -5.23 -3.94
CA LEU A 67 -6.90 -4.29 -2.86
C LEU A 67 -6.43 -5.01 -1.59
N TYR A 68 -5.60 -4.31 -0.83
CA TYR A 68 -5.02 -4.77 0.44
C TYR A 68 -5.13 -3.69 1.51
N ARG A 69 -5.20 -4.11 2.77
CA ARG A 69 -4.86 -3.25 3.91
C ARG A 69 -3.37 -3.43 4.24
N SER A 70 -2.73 -2.37 4.71
CA SER A 70 -1.32 -2.36 5.10
C SER A 70 -1.11 -1.52 6.37
N ASP A 71 -0.21 -1.96 7.26
CA ASP A 71 0.25 -1.15 8.39
C ASP A 71 1.30 -0.11 7.95
N PHE A 72 1.83 -0.20 6.72
CA PHE A 72 2.78 0.75 6.16
C PHE A 72 2.03 1.88 5.46
N PHE A 73 2.42 3.14 5.71
CA PHE A 73 1.90 4.30 5.00
C PHE A 73 2.77 4.60 3.76
N PRO A 74 2.27 4.37 2.53
CA PRO A 74 3.09 4.49 1.32
C PRO A 74 3.22 5.95 0.82
N GLY A 75 2.15 6.75 0.94
CA GLY A 75 2.08 8.08 0.31
C GLY A 75 1.79 7.98 -1.19
N LEU A 76 2.55 8.72 -2.00
CA LEU A 76 2.63 8.63 -3.47
C LEU A 76 1.26 8.57 -4.18
N GLY A 77 0.46 9.63 -4.00
CA GLY A 77 -0.95 9.66 -4.40
C GLY A 77 -1.82 9.03 -3.33
N TRP A 78 -2.32 9.83 -2.39
CA TRP A 78 -3.07 9.30 -1.25
C TRP A 78 -4.19 10.23 -0.82
N MET A 79 -5.26 9.65 -0.31
CA MET A 79 -6.43 10.35 0.19
C MET A 79 -6.46 10.34 1.72
N MET A 80 -6.61 11.52 2.31
CA MET A 80 -6.66 11.74 3.75
C MET A 80 -8.02 12.33 4.16
N PRO A 81 -8.70 11.78 5.19
CA PRO A 81 -9.89 12.38 5.77
C PRO A 81 -9.55 13.57 6.68
N ARG A 82 -10.45 14.55 6.77
CA ARG A 82 -10.26 15.77 7.54
C ARG A 82 -9.91 15.51 8.99
N ARG A 83 -10.53 14.50 9.63
CA ARG A 83 -10.25 14.12 11.03
C ARG A 83 -8.76 13.88 11.30
N LEU A 84 -8.00 13.37 10.32
CA LEU A 84 -6.55 13.21 10.47
C LEU A 84 -5.79 14.51 10.31
N TRP A 85 -6.24 15.40 9.42
CA TRP A 85 -5.64 16.73 9.34
C TRP A 85 -5.85 17.51 10.64
N GLU A 86 -7.03 17.41 11.24
CA GLU A 86 -7.32 18.02 12.55
C GLU A 86 -6.45 17.42 13.67
N GLU A 87 -6.08 16.14 13.57
CA GLU A 87 -5.11 15.51 14.47
C GLU A 87 -3.65 15.93 14.17
N PHE A 88 -3.25 15.95 12.91
CA PHE A 88 -1.85 16.11 12.49
C PHE A 88 -1.41 17.57 12.40
N GLY A 89 -2.26 18.45 11.89
CA GLY A 89 -1.96 19.87 11.66
C GLY A 89 -1.36 20.59 12.88
N PRO A 90 -1.92 20.45 14.10
CA PRO A 90 -1.38 21.09 15.30
C PRO A 90 0.03 20.61 15.70
N LYS A 91 0.45 19.43 15.24
CA LYS A 91 1.73 18.78 15.58
C LYS A 91 2.57 18.45 14.35
N TRP A 92 2.31 19.12 13.22
CA TRP A 92 2.96 18.82 11.95
C TRP A 92 4.48 19.01 12.07
N PRO A 93 5.29 18.06 11.55
CA PRO A 93 6.73 18.12 11.69
C PRO A 93 7.34 19.18 10.76
N ARG A 94 8.56 19.63 11.10
CA ARG A 94 9.30 20.58 10.25
C ARG A 94 9.87 19.96 8.97
N GLY A 95 9.93 18.64 8.88
CA GLY A 95 10.45 17.88 7.75
C GLY A 95 10.19 16.38 7.93
N TYR A 96 10.51 15.57 6.91
CA TYR A 96 10.30 14.11 6.91
C TYR A 96 8.88 13.71 7.33
N TRP A 97 7.89 14.41 6.76
CA TRP A 97 6.50 14.30 7.17
C TRP A 97 5.93 12.89 6.97
N ASP A 98 6.39 12.19 5.93
CA ASP A 98 5.98 10.84 5.58
C ASP A 98 6.50 9.82 6.60
N ASP A 99 7.79 9.91 6.97
CA ASP A 99 8.37 9.10 8.05
C ASP A 99 7.70 9.40 9.40
N TRP A 100 7.42 10.68 9.69
CA TRP A 100 6.70 11.07 10.90
C TRP A 100 5.28 10.48 10.96
N ILE A 101 4.54 10.40 9.85
CA ILE A 101 3.23 9.73 9.81
C ILE A 101 3.36 8.22 10.11
N ARG A 102 4.46 7.58 9.67
CA ARG A 102 4.69 6.13 9.87
C ARG A 102 4.96 5.76 11.33
N GLU A 103 5.47 6.70 12.12
CA GLU A 103 5.79 6.50 13.53
C GLU A 103 4.56 6.09 14.38
N PRO A 104 4.70 5.22 15.39
CA PRO A 104 3.59 4.72 16.19
C PRO A 104 2.71 5.81 16.84
N PRO A 105 3.25 6.93 17.37
CA PRO A 105 2.42 8.00 17.97
C PRO A 105 1.48 8.69 16.97
N GLN A 106 1.81 8.67 15.68
CA GLN A 106 1.01 9.22 14.59
C GLN A 106 0.13 8.14 14.00
N ARG A 107 0.69 6.98 13.62
CA ARG A 107 -0.05 5.90 12.99
C ARG A 107 -1.13 5.32 13.90
N LYS A 108 -0.86 5.19 15.21
CA LYS A 108 -1.81 4.64 16.21
C LYS A 108 -2.42 3.29 15.82
N GLY A 109 -1.65 2.46 15.13
CA GLY A 109 -2.11 1.15 14.64
C GLY A 109 -3.12 1.20 13.50
N ARG A 110 -3.40 2.39 12.94
CA ARG A 110 -4.26 2.56 11.76
C ARG A 110 -3.58 2.04 10.50
N GLU A 111 -4.41 1.69 9.54
CA GLU A 111 -4.05 0.94 8.33
C GLU A 111 -4.30 1.78 7.08
N THR A 112 -3.64 1.46 5.99
CA THR A 112 -3.84 2.09 4.67
C THR A 112 -4.43 1.07 3.71
N ILE A 113 -5.46 1.43 2.95
CA ILE A 113 -5.88 0.64 1.78
C ILE A 113 -4.95 0.98 0.62
N ARG A 114 -4.40 -0.03 -0.03
CA ARG A 114 -3.53 0.10 -1.21
C ARG A 114 -3.85 -0.94 -2.27
N PRO A 115 -3.64 -0.67 -3.56
CA PRO A 115 -3.91 -1.63 -4.62
C PRO A 115 -2.78 -2.66 -4.79
N GLU A 116 -3.03 -3.73 -5.52
CA GLU A 116 -1.97 -4.62 -6.03
C GLU A 116 -1.15 -3.93 -7.12
N ILE A 117 -1.81 -3.37 -8.14
CA ILE A 117 -1.17 -2.60 -9.22
C ILE A 117 -1.32 -1.11 -8.93
N CYS A 118 -0.25 -0.33 -9.03
CA CYS A 118 -0.26 1.09 -8.67
C CYS A 118 -1.19 1.91 -9.58
N ARG A 119 -1.81 2.94 -8.99
CA ARG A 119 -2.63 3.96 -9.66
C ARG A 119 -1.86 5.26 -9.86
N THR A 120 -0.62 5.28 -9.40
CA THR A 120 0.35 6.34 -9.63
C THR A 120 1.68 5.75 -10.07
N PHE A 121 2.43 6.51 -10.86
CA PHE A 121 3.79 6.19 -11.27
C PHE A 121 4.71 7.38 -11.01
N HIS A 122 5.83 7.14 -10.34
CA HIS A 122 6.78 8.18 -9.98
C HIS A 122 7.85 8.32 -11.07
N PHE A 123 7.76 9.38 -11.88
CA PHE A 123 8.71 9.62 -12.98
C PHE A 123 9.89 10.52 -12.60
N GLY A 124 9.89 11.10 -11.38
CA GLY A 124 10.98 11.94 -10.89
C GLY A 124 12.31 11.18 -10.79
N GLU A 125 13.30 11.57 -11.62
CA GLU A 125 14.66 11.00 -11.61
C GLU A 125 15.62 11.77 -10.69
N HIS A 126 15.32 13.04 -10.42
CA HIS A 126 16.09 13.93 -9.57
C HIS A 126 15.18 14.49 -8.46
N GLY A 127 15.56 14.27 -7.20
CA GLY A 127 14.78 14.72 -6.04
C GLY A 127 15.64 14.87 -4.79
N THR A 128 15.01 15.29 -3.70
CA THR A 128 15.67 15.59 -2.40
C THR A 128 16.33 14.39 -1.73
N SER A 129 16.07 13.17 -2.22
CA SER A 129 16.59 11.89 -1.71
C SER A 129 17.78 11.34 -2.49
N ASN A 130 18.43 12.13 -3.35
CA ASN A 130 19.56 11.70 -4.20
C ASN A 130 19.26 10.44 -5.05
N ALA A 131 17.99 10.24 -5.44
CA ALA A 131 17.56 9.15 -6.30
C ALA A 131 17.87 7.74 -5.77
N GLN A 132 17.97 7.56 -4.45
CA GLN A 132 18.40 6.33 -3.75
C GLN A 132 17.60 5.06 -4.16
N TYR A 133 16.39 5.22 -4.73
CA TYR A 133 15.55 4.14 -5.23
C TYR A 133 15.07 4.32 -6.68
N SER A 134 15.62 5.28 -7.42
CA SER A 134 15.16 5.61 -8.78
C SER A 134 15.12 4.40 -9.72
N SER A 135 16.13 3.53 -9.68
CA SER A 135 16.17 2.30 -10.49
C SER A 135 15.11 1.28 -10.09
N TYR A 136 14.72 1.24 -8.81
CA TYR A 136 13.65 0.39 -8.32
C TYR A 136 12.28 0.95 -8.73
N LEU A 137 12.04 2.24 -8.48
CA LEU A 137 10.77 2.93 -8.76
C LEU A 137 10.39 2.89 -10.25
N ARG A 138 11.37 2.93 -11.16
CA ARG A 138 11.16 2.79 -12.61
C ARG A 138 10.49 1.50 -13.05
N ASN A 139 10.57 0.43 -12.24
CA ASN A 139 9.99 -0.87 -12.58
C ASN A 139 8.57 -1.05 -12.00
N ILE A 140 8.05 -0.06 -11.28
CA ILE A 140 6.70 -0.09 -10.74
C ILE A 140 5.69 -0.01 -11.89
N LYS A 141 4.71 -0.91 -11.85
CA LYS A 141 3.66 -0.99 -12.86
C LYS A 141 2.59 0.06 -12.59
N LEU A 142 2.41 0.98 -13.53
CA LEU A 142 1.20 1.80 -13.62
C LEU A 142 0.06 0.97 -14.22
N ASN A 143 -1.10 0.99 -13.58
CA ASN A 143 -2.30 0.41 -14.16
C ASN A 143 -2.72 1.16 -15.44
N ASP A 144 -2.93 0.44 -16.53
CA ASP A 144 -3.29 0.95 -17.84
C ASP A 144 -4.75 0.64 -18.24
N ARG A 145 -5.52 0.01 -17.34
CA ARG A 145 -6.90 -0.43 -17.57
C ARG A 145 -7.88 0.29 -16.66
N HIS A 146 -9.02 0.72 -17.19
CA HIS A 146 -10.08 1.27 -16.36
C HIS A 146 -10.80 0.16 -15.57
N ILE A 147 -10.71 0.19 -14.24
CA ILE A 147 -11.41 -0.72 -13.33
C ILE A 147 -12.58 0.00 -12.65
N PRO A 148 -13.84 -0.45 -12.83
CA PRO A 148 -15.01 0.21 -12.25
C PRO A 148 -15.19 -0.19 -10.76
N PHE A 149 -14.29 0.26 -9.88
CA PHE A 149 -14.29 -0.10 -8.46
C PHE A 149 -15.62 0.16 -7.75
N SER A 150 -16.36 1.19 -8.13
CA SER A 150 -17.69 1.49 -7.59
C SER A 150 -18.73 0.40 -7.86
N HIS A 151 -18.46 -0.48 -8.84
CA HIS A 151 -19.31 -1.61 -9.22
C HIS A 151 -18.79 -2.96 -8.70
N LEU A 152 -17.64 -2.99 -8.03
CA LEU A 152 -17.06 -4.21 -7.45
C LEU A 152 -17.52 -4.40 -6.00
N ASP A 153 -17.53 -5.67 -5.55
CA ASP A 153 -17.70 -5.96 -4.13
C ASP A 153 -16.39 -5.73 -3.37
N LEU A 154 -16.30 -4.59 -2.69
CA LEU A 154 -15.15 -4.22 -1.86
C LEU A 154 -15.33 -4.58 -0.38
N SER A 155 -16.42 -5.27 0.00
CA SER A 155 -16.72 -5.60 1.40
C SER A 155 -15.58 -6.33 2.10
N TYR A 156 -14.84 -7.15 1.35
CA TYR A 156 -13.71 -7.93 1.84
C TYR A 156 -12.55 -7.07 2.38
N VAL A 157 -12.36 -5.84 1.89
CA VAL A 157 -11.29 -4.92 2.32
C VAL A 157 -11.81 -3.76 3.18
N LEU A 158 -13.08 -3.40 2.99
CA LEU A 158 -13.75 -2.33 3.74
C LEU A 158 -14.10 -2.75 5.18
N ASN A 159 -14.31 -4.04 5.43
CA ASN A 159 -14.45 -4.56 6.80
C ASN A 159 -13.08 -5.01 7.33
N GLY A 160 -12.43 -4.17 8.14
CA GLY A 160 -11.09 -4.44 8.67
C GLY A 160 -10.97 -5.71 9.51
N GLU A 161 -11.99 -6.08 10.28
CA GLU A 161 -11.98 -7.30 11.08
C GLU A 161 -12.09 -8.56 10.21
N ALA A 162 -13.05 -8.57 9.28
CA ALA A 162 -13.22 -9.66 8.32
C ALA A 162 -11.97 -9.81 7.45
N TYR A 163 -11.43 -8.70 6.94
CA TYR A 163 -10.17 -8.69 6.18
C TYR A 163 -9.05 -9.36 6.97
N ARG A 164 -8.86 -8.97 8.24
CA ARG A 164 -7.81 -9.53 9.10
C ARG A 164 -7.97 -11.05 9.26
N HIS A 165 -9.18 -11.50 9.56
CA HIS A 165 -9.44 -12.93 9.76
C HIS A 165 -9.20 -13.72 8.47
N ASP A 166 -9.73 -13.25 7.34
CA ASP A 166 -9.59 -13.91 6.05
C ASP A 166 -8.13 -13.93 5.56
N PHE A 167 -7.43 -12.80 5.69
CA PHE A 167 -6.03 -12.68 5.30
C PHE A 167 -5.14 -13.63 6.11
N LEU A 168 -5.26 -13.64 7.44
CA LEU A 168 -4.47 -14.54 8.29
C LEU A 168 -4.80 -16.02 8.01
N ARG A 169 -6.06 -16.35 7.73
CA ARG A 169 -6.45 -17.71 7.32
C ARG A 169 -5.74 -18.14 6.04
N LYS A 170 -5.71 -17.27 5.01
CA LYS A 170 -4.99 -17.53 3.75
C LYS A 170 -3.50 -17.71 3.98
N VAL A 171 -2.86 -16.82 4.75
CA VAL A 171 -1.44 -16.90 5.09
C VAL A 171 -1.11 -18.21 5.81
N LEU A 172 -1.94 -18.62 6.78
CA LEU A 172 -1.72 -19.84 7.56
C LEU A 172 -1.97 -21.12 6.73
N ALA A 173 -2.90 -21.08 5.77
CA ALA A 173 -3.17 -22.18 4.86
C ALA A 173 -2.10 -22.34 3.77
N ALA A 174 -1.36 -21.26 3.45
CA ALA A 174 -0.29 -21.28 2.46
C ALA A 174 0.84 -22.24 2.87
N LYS A 175 1.49 -22.84 1.87
CA LYS A 175 2.53 -23.86 2.11
C LYS A 175 3.82 -23.22 2.61
N LEU A 176 4.31 -23.67 3.76
CA LEU A 176 5.58 -23.20 4.30
C LEU A 176 6.76 -23.72 3.47
N ILE A 177 7.56 -22.81 2.93
CA ILE A 177 8.76 -23.13 2.15
C ILE A 177 9.97 -22.30 2.62
N LYS A 178 11.17 -22.68 2.17
CA LYS A 178 12.38 -21.88 2.35
C LYS A 178 12.56 -20.90 1.17
N PRO A 179 13.23 -19.75 1.36
CA PRO A 179 13.49 -18.79 0.27
C PRO A 179 14.13 -19.43 -0.97
N GLN A 180 15.10 -20.33 -0.75
CA GLN A 180 15.78 -21.01 -1.85
C GLN A 180 14.84 -21.87 -2.70
N ALA A 181 13.82 -22.49 -2.08
CA ALA A 181 12.84 -23.31 -2.76
C ALA A 181 12.00 -22.49 -3.75
N LEU A 182 11.62 -21.28 -3.34
CA LEU A 182 10.95 -20.29 -4.20
C LEU A 182 11.83 -19.88 -5.38
N ILE A 183 13.09 -19.53 -5.13
CA ILE A 183 14.04 -19.05 -6.16
C ILE A 183 14.29 -20.11 -7.23
N VAL A 184 14.40 -21.39 -6.85
CA VAL A 184 14.65 -22.48 -7.80
C VAL A 184 13.36 -23.08 -8.37
N GLY A 185 12.19 -22.63 -7.93
CA GLY A 185 10.89 -23.16 -8.36
C GLY A 185 10.67 -24.63 -8.01
N LYS A 186 11.11 -25.08 -6.82
CA LYS A 186 10.94 -26.47 -6.36
C LYS A 186 10.31 -26.53 -4.98
N GLY A 187 9.63 -27.63 -4.67
CA GLY A 187 9.03 -27.86 -3.35
C GLY A 187 7.60 -27.34 -3.18
N PHE A 188 7.01 -26.78 -4.24
CA PHE A 188 5.60 -26.41 -4.33
C PHE A 188 5.12 -26.58 -5.77
N ASN A 189 3.81 -26.75 -5.94
CA ASN A 189 3.15 -26.94 -7.23
C ASN A 189 2.67 -25.60 -7.79
N GLN A 190 2.52 -25.54 -9.11
CA GLN A 190 1.94 -24.37 -9.77
C GLN A 190 0.54 -24.09 -9.23
N GLY A 191 0.29 -22.82 -8.85
CA GLY A 191 -0.98 -22.40 -8.26
C GLY A 191 -1.06 -22.57 -6.73
N GLU A 192 -0.12 -23.24 -6.07
CA GLU A 192 -0.02 -23.19 -4.61
C GLU A 192 0.41 -21.79 -4.16
N GLU A 193 -0.29 -21.24 -3.16
CA GLU A 193 0.21 -20.09 -2.41
C GLU A 193 1.22 -20.56 -1.36
N VAL A 194 2.26 -19.76 -1.13
CA VAL A 194 3.36 -20.15 -0.25
C VAL A 194 3.63 -19.09 0.80
N GLN A 195 4.15 -19.52 1.96
CA GLN A 195 4.62 -18.64 3.02
C GLN A 195 6.10 -18.89 3.32
N ILE A 196 6.81 -17.82 3.66
CA ILE A 196 8.22 -17.84 4.09
C ILE A 196 8.30 -17.08 5.40
N THR A 197 8.91 -17.68 6.42
CA THR A 197 9.03 -17.07 7.75
C THR A 197 10.33 -16.30 7.95
N TYR A 198 10.30 -15.19 8.67
CA TYR A 198 11.46 -14.46 9.20
C TYR A 198 11.30 -14.18 10.71
N ALA A 199 12.40 -14.16 11.45
CA ALA A 199 12.38 -13.97 12.91
C ALA A 199 12.50 -12.50 13.35
N GLY A 200 12.88 -11.59 12.45
CA GLY A 200 12.99 -10.16 12.72
C GLY A 200 13.44 -9.36 11.50
N ILE A 201 13.52 -8.04 11.64
CA ILE A 201 13.80 -7.10 10.54
C ILE A 201 15.10 -7.41 9.79
N ALA A 202 16.16 -7.81 10.51
CA ALA A 202 17.42 -8.17 9.87
C ALA A 202 17.29 -9.39 8.94
N GLU A 203 16.52 -10.41 9.34
CA GLU A 203 16.26 -11.57 8.50
C GLU A 203 15.29 -11.23 7.37
N PHE A 204 14.25 -10.43 7.65
CA PHE A 204 13.35 -9.88 6.63
C PHE A 204 14.16 -9.22 5.52
N ALA A 205 15.04 -8.26 5.86
CA ALA A 205 15.83 -7.52 4.89
C ALA A 205 16.70 -8.45 4.02
N ARG A 206 17.33 -9.45 4.64
CA ARG A 206 18.13 -10.46 3.91
C ARG A 206 17.28 -11.25 2.92
N ILE A 207 16.09 -11.71 3.31
CA ILE A 207 15.20 -12.49 2.45
C ILE A 207 14.59 -11.61 1.36
N ALA A 208 14.11 -10.42 1.72
CA ALA A 208 13.53 -9.44 0.80
C ALA A 208 14.51 -9.09 -0.33
N LYS A 209 15.78 -8.85 0.01
CA LYS A 209 16.85 -8.62 -0.96
C LYS A 209 17.08 -9.81 -1.91
N GLN A 210 17.03 -11.05 -1.41
CA GLN A 210 17.12 -12.25 -2.24
C GLN A 210 15.94 -12.37 -3.21
N LEU A 211 14.74 -11.97 -2.77
CA LEU A 211 13.51 -12.04 -3.54
C LEU A 211 13.25 -10.78 -4.39
N LYS A 212 14.17 -9.81 -4.35
CA LYS A 212 14.12 -8.55 -5.09
C LYS A 212 12.88 -7.71 -4.80
N ILE A 213 12.40 -7.73 -3.57
CA ILE A 213 11.38 -6.81 -3.06
C ILE A 213 12.04 -5.75 -2.17
N MET A 214 11.32 -4.70 -1.78
CA MET A 214 11.84 -3.68 -0.86
C MET A 214 12.29 -4.32 0.47
N ASP A 215 13.55 -4.10 0.83
CA ASP A 215 14.22 -4.74 1.97
C ASP A 215 14.32 -3.85 3.22
N ASN A 216 13.82 -2.62 3.14
CA ASN A 216 13.77 -1.68 4.26
C ASN A 216 12.42 -1.69 5.00
N GLU A 217 12.45 -1.12 6.18
CA GLU A 217 11.29 -0.87 7.03
C GLU A 217 11.26 0.59 7.47
N LYS A 218 10.09 1.03 7.98
CA LYS A 218 9.97 2.28 8.73
C LYS A 218 9.21 2.01 10.02
N ALA A 219 9.77 2.44 11.15
CA ALA A 219 9.20 2.30 12.48
C ALA A 219 8.77 0.86 12.84
N GLY A 220 9.61 -0.11 12.50
CA GLY A 220 9.40 -1.55 12.68
C GLY A 220 8.51 -2.21 11.63
N ILE A 221 8.04 -1.50 10.61
CA ILE A 221 7.07 -2.00 9.63
C ILE A 221 7.70 -2.14 8.25
N PRO A 222 7.82 -3.36 7.71
CA PRO A 222 8.24 -3.56 6.33
C PRO A 222 7.27 -2.92 5.33
N ARG A 223 7.82 -2.51 4.18
CA ARG A 223 7.04 -1.95 3.07
C ARG A 223 5.89 -2.88 2.68
N THR A 224 4.68 -2.32 2.50
CA THR A 224 3.44 -3.03 2.15
C THR A 224 2.91 -4.06 3.15
N ALA A 225 3.56 -4.22 4.31
CA ALA A 225 3.21 -5.26 5.26
C ALA A 225 1.84 -5.04 5.88
N TYR A 226 1.17 -6.15 6.24
CA TYR A 226 -0.03 -6.19 7.07
C TYR A 226 0.16 -7.24 8.16
N LYS A 227 0.14 -6.82 9.42
CA LYS A 227 0.43 -7.63 10.60
C LYS A 227 1.73 -8.43 10.45
N GLY A 228 2.77 -7.76 9.94
CA GLY A 228 4.08 -8.35 9.68
C GLY A 228 4.15 -9.22 8.41
N VAL A 229 3.09 -9.33 7.63
CA VAL A 229 3.10 -10.14 6.40
C VAL A 229 3.23 -9.24 5.17
N VAL A 230 4.19 -9.50 4.30
CA VAL A 230 4.35 -8.85 3.00
C VAL A 230 3.82 -9.78 1.91
N PRO A 231 2.61 -9.52 1.36
CA PRO A 231 2.06 -10.28 0.24
C PRO A 231 2.53 -9.72 -1.10
N PHE A 232 3.06 -10.57 -1.98
CA PHE A 232 3.50 -10.22 -3.33
C PHE A 232 3.43 -11.43 -4.26
N TRP A 233 3.60 -11.21 -5.57
CA TRP A 233 3.82 -12.31 -6.52
C TRP A 233 5.30 -12.51 -6.77
N TYR A 234 5.70 -13.77 -7.00
CA TYR A 234 7.03 -14.12 -7.46
C TYR A 234 6.89 -15.19 -8.54
N GLN A 235 7.23 -14.86 -9.79
CA GLN A 235 7.15 -15.79 -10.93
C GLN A 235 5.78 -16.50 -11.04
N GLY A 236 4.69 -15.75 -10.86
CA GLY A 236 3.33 -16.28 -10.92
C GLY A 236 2.87 -17.06 -9.68
N THR A 237 3.65 -17.08 -8.60
CA THR A 237 3.30 -17.68 -7.30
C THR A 237 2.96 -16.60 -6.28
N ARG A 238 1.86 -16.75 -5.54
CA ARG A 238 1.52 -15.85 -4.42
C ARG A 238 2.40 -16.20 -3.22
N VAL A 239 3.13 -15.21 -2.71
CA VAL A 239 4.06 -15.36 -1.59
C VAL A 239 3.61 -14.48 -0.42
N TYR A 240 3.63 -15.05 0.78
CA TYR A 240 3.47 -14.35 2.05
C TYR A 240 4.78 -14.43 2.84
N LEU A 241 5.56 -13.34 2.87
CA LEU A 241 6.75 -13.24 3.71
C LEU A 241 6.33 -12.73 5.09
N ARG A 242 6.49 -13.54 6.16
CA ARG A 242 5.89 -13.29 7.49
C ARG A 242 6.80 -13.60 8.67
#